data_AF-A0A2G9PRR6-F1
#
_entry.id   AF-A0A2G9PRR6-F1
#
_cell.length_a   1.000
_cell.length_b   1.000
_cell.length_c   1.000
_cell.angle_alpha   90.00
_cell.angle_beta   90.00
_cell.angle_gamma   90.00
#
_symmetry.space_group_name_H-M   'P 1'
#
loop_
_entity.id
_entity.type
_entity.pdbx_description
1 polymer ?
#
loop_
_entity_poly.entity_id
_entity_poly.type
_entity_poly.pdbx_seq_one_letter_code
_entity_poly.pdbx_strand_id
1 'polypeptide(L)'
;EKYLETLTFMREGFEETELIQKMKAYLMQLGSIPADRGMYHSFFEVAIKPSFIGSRIFFTSTEKLELIDQYEVLGSKVYIYKHPDKVEYLYFINPPEYALSPEKYFLLEKTKEVVAAHRPDTVEFMDMGQARKYFHKVYVATIADLALKNDIDLSVEEKHELATIVSRYTIGYGILELLLSDRQLTDVFIDS
;
A
#
# COMPACT_ATOMS: atom_id res chain seq x y z
N GLU A 1 8.81 -43.52 16.75
CA GLU A 1 10.21 -43.05 16.76
C GLU A 1 10.48 -42.03 15.67
N LYS A 2 10.42 -42.39 14.37
CA LYS A 2 10.62 -41.45 13.24
C LYS A 2 9.84 -40.13 13.32
N TYR A 3 8.60 -40.15 13.79
CA TYR A 3 7.77 -38.94 13.90
C TYR A 3 8.28 -37.97 14.98
N LEU A 4 8.85 -38.52 16.07
CA LEU A 4 9.42 -37.71 17.15
C LEU A 4 10.73 -37.06 16.72
N GLU A 5 11.57 -37.78 15.97
CA GLU A 5 12.79 -37.23 15.38
C GLU A 5 12.50 -36.06 14.45
N THR A 6 11.50 -36.18 13.57
CA THR A 6 11.10 -35.09 12.67
C THR A 6 10.63 -33.86 13.44
N LEU A 7 9.84 -34.05 14.51
CA LEU A 7 9.36 -32.93 15.34
C LEU A 7 10.51 -32.25 16.10
N THR A 8 11.46 -33.02 16.62
CA THR A 8 12.63 -32.46 17.30
C THR A 8 13.52 -31.67 16.34
N PHE A 9 13.76 -32.21 15.14
CA PHE A 9 14.49 -31.52 14.09
C PHE A 9 13.83 -30.18 13.70
N MET A 10 12.50 -30.19 13.50
CA MET A 10 11.76 -28.95 13.20
C MET A 10 11.83 -27.95 14.35
N ARG A 11 11.71 -28.41 15.59
CA ARG A 11 11.80 -27.54 16.78
C ARG A 11 13.16 -26.86 16.83
N GLU A 12 14.25 -27.61 16.69
CA GLU A 12 15.61 -27.06 16.72
C GLU A 12 15.82 -26.04 15.61
N GLY A 13 15.40 -26.34 14.38
CA GLY A 13 15.47 -25.38 13.27
C GLY A 13 14.65 -24.11 13.51
N PHE A 14 13.49 -24.21 14.17
CA PHE A 14 12.70 -23.04 14.54
C PHE A 14 13.36 -22.22 15.66
N GLU A 15 13.99 -22.86 16.65
CA GLU A 15 14.67 -22.17 17.76
C GLU A 15 15.87 -21.32 17.33
N GLU A 16 16.47 -21.63 16.19
CA GLU A 16 17.56 -20.86 15.59
C GLU A 16 17.09 -19.60 14.85
N THR A 17 15.79 -19.47 14.57
CA THR A 17 15.27 -18.31 13.83
C THR A 17 15.33 -17.03 14.67
N GLU A 18 15.70 -15.93 14.01
CA GLU A 18 15.84 -14.61 14.65
C GLU A 18 14.54 -14.17 15.37
N LEU A 19 13.38 -14.48 14.77
CA LEU A 19 12.08 -14.18 15.35
C LEU A 19 11.87 -14.89 16.69
N ILE A 20 12.14 -16.20 16.75
CA ILE A 20 11.94 -17.00 17.95
C ILE A 20 12.94 -16.63 19.04
N GLN A 21 14.18 -16.32 18.69
CA GLN A 21 15.17 -15.84 19.65
C GLN A 21 14.77 -14.51 20.28
N LYS A 22 14.35 -13.53 19.48
CA LYS A 22 13.87 -12.22 19.97
C LYS A 22 12.61 -12.37 20.83
N MET A 23 11.67 -13.21 20.40
CA MET A 23 10.43 -13.46 21.14
C MET A 23 10.67 -14.18 22.47
N LYS A 24 11.58 -15.16 22.52
CA LYS A 24 12.01 -15.80 23.78
C LYS A 24 12.61 -14.79 24.75
N ALA A 25 13.51 -13.92 24.29
CA ALA A 25 14.13 -12.91 25.14
C ALA A 25 13.09 -11.93 25.73
N TYR A 26 12.11 -11.51 24.93
CA TYR A 26 11.03 -10.63 25.38
C TYR A 26 10.05 -11.31 26.34
N LEU A 27 9.67 -12.57 26.08
CA LEU A 27 8.84 -13.36 26.99
C LEU A 27 9.54 -13.63 28.33
N MET A 28 10.86 -13.84 28.32
CA MET A 28 11.66 -13.93 29.56
C MET A 28 11.61 -12.64 30.38
N GLN A 29 11.54 -11.47 29.73
CA GLN A 29 11.41 -10.17 30.42
C GLN A 29 10.00 -9.93 30.99
N LEU A 30 8.95 -10.41 30.31
CA LEU A 30 7.55 -10.27 30.75
C LEU A 30 7.10 -11.33 31.75
N GLY A 31 7.81 -12.46 31.86
CA GLY A 31 7.53 -13.55 32.79
C GLY A 31 6.26 -14.35 32.50
N SER A 32 5.37 -13.88 31.63
CA SER A 32 4.16 -14.57 31.19
C SER A 32 3.77 -14.13 29.78
N ILE A 33 3.00 -14.98 29.07
CA ILE A 33 2.46 -14.64 27.75
C ILE A 33 1.25 -13.71 27.98
N PRO A 34 1.29 -12.45 27.51
CA PRO A 34 0.15 -11.55 27.62
C PRO A 34 -1.06 -12.12 26.89
N ALA A 35 -2.26 -11.98 27.47
CA ALA A 35 -3.50 -12.42 26.82
C ALA A 35 -3.89 -11.55 25.60
N ASP A 36 -3.34 -10.35 25.51
CA ASP A 36 -3.59 -9.40 24.44
C ASP A 36 -2.61 -9.57 23.27
N ARG A 37 -3.08 -9.24 22.06
CA ARG A 37 -2.30 -9.21 20.80
C ARG A 37 -1.40 -7.97 20.71
N GLY A 38 -1.39 -7.10 21.71
CA GLY A 38 -0.49 -5.95 21.80
C GLY A 38 0.98 -6.27 21.54
N MET A 39 1.45 -7.46 21.97
CA MET A 39 2.82 -7.95 21.75
C MET A 39 3.25 -7.87 20.27
N TYR A 40 2.35 -8.16 19.32
CA TYR A 40 2.70 -8.17 17.91
C TYR A 40 3.19 -6.80 17.42
N HIS A 41 2.73 -5.69 17.99
CA HIS A 41 3.17 -4.35 17.62
C HIS A 41 4.64 -4.07 17.98
N SER A 42 5.22 -4.82 18.93
CA SER A 42 6.63 -4.67 19.32
C SER A 42 7.60 -5.41 18.39
N PHE A 43 7.10 -6.37 17.60
CA PHE A 43 7.91 -7.21 16.71
C PHE A 43 7.61 -7.00 15.24
N PHE A 44 6.37 -6.62 14.94
CA PHE A 44 5.88 -6.44 13.59
C PHE A 44 5.43 -5.00 13.44
N GLU A 45 6.00 -4.33 12.44
CA GLU A 45 5.41 -3.12 11.94
C GLU A 45 4.14 -3.49 11.17
N VAL A 46 3.04 -2.79 11.46
CA VAL A 46 1.79 -3.02 10.76
C VAL A 46 1.96 -2.60 9.31
N ALA A 47 2.15 -3.57 8.43
CA ALA A 47 2.15 -3.34 6.98
C ALA A 47 0.70 -3.21 6.50
N ILE A 48 0.03 -2.09 6.80
CA ILE A 48 -1.23 -1.75 6.13
C ILE A 48 -0.87 -1.27 4.72
N LYS A 49 -0.56 -2.22 3.84
CA LYS A 49 -0.31 -1.94 2.43
C LYS A 49 -1.45 -2.52 1.59
N PRO A 50 -1.95 -1.78 0.59
CA PRO A 50 -2.83 -2.36 -0.40
C PRO A 50 -2.10 -3.49 -1.15
N SER A 51 -2.72 -4.67 -1.23
CA SER A 51 -2.17 -5.85 -1.91
C SER A 51 -1.89 -5.62 -3.40
N PHE A 52 -2.54 -4.64 -4.01
CA PHE A 52 -2.43 -4.32 -5.43
C PHE A 52 -1.29 -3.37 -5.80
N ILE A 53 -0.58 -2.76 -4.84
CA ILE A 53 0.59 -1.93 -5.13
C ILE A 53 1.82 -2.83 -5.19
N GLY A 54 2.41 -2.95 -6.40
CA GLY A 54 3.62 -3.73 -6.64
C GLY A 54 4.91 -3.05 -6.19
N SER A 55 4.89 -1.72 -5.99
CA SER A 55 6.05 -0.93 -5.56
C SER A 55 6.15 -0.85 -4.03
N ARG A 56 7.35 -1.08 -3.48
CA ARG A 56 7.63 -0.85 -2.06
C ARG A 56 8.13 0.58 -1.88
N ILE A 57 7.40 1.40 -1.12
CA ILE A 57 7.84 2.74 -0.73
C ILE A 57 8.47 2.64 0.66
N PHE A 58 9.70 3.13 0.79
CA PHE A 58 10.39 3.21 2.07
C PHE A 58 10.14 4.60 2.68
N PHE A 59 9.44 4.65 3.80
CA PHE A 59 9.38 5.85 4.62
C PHE A 59 10.67 5.89 5.47
N THR A 60 11.73 6.51 4.95
CA THR A 60 12.92 6.75 5.79
C THR A 60 12.60 7.82 6.83
N SER A 61 13.17 7.69 8.04
CA SER A 61 13.05 8.73 9.06
C SER A 61 13.67 10.03 8.53
N THR A 62 12.89 11.10 8.53
CA THR A 62 13.26 12.44 8.03
C THR A 62 13.89 13.32 9.11
N GLU A 63 14.17 12.78 10.30
CA GLU A 63 14.58 13.54 11.49
C GLU A 63 15.84 14.41 11.32
N LYS A 64 16.70 14.10 10.33
CA LYS A 64 17.91 14.88 10.02
C LYS A 64 17.83 15.68 8.72
N LEU A 65 16.68 15.66 8.04
CA LEU A 65 16.51 16.30 6.74
C LEU A 65 15.88 17.69 6.89
N GLU A 66 16.42 18.68 6.18
CA GLU A 66 15.86 20.03 6.12
C GLU A 66 14.76 20.07 5.04
N LEU A 67 13.54 20.48 5.40
CA LEU A 67 12.45 20.66 4.43
C LEU A 67 12.69 21.95 3.63
N ILE A 68 12.82 21.82 2.32
CA ILE A 68 13.07 22.93 1.40
C ILE A 68 11.79 23.40 0.74
N ASP A 69 10.95 22.47 0.28
CA ASP A 69 9.71 22.79 -0.40
C ASP A 69 8.64 21.72 -0.18
N GLN A 70 7.38 22.12 -0.29
CA GLN A 70 6.23 21.25 -0.20
C GLN A 70 5.13 21.72 -1.15
N TYR A 71 4.61 20.80 -1.96
CA TYR A 71 3.47 21.06 -2.85
C TYR A 71 2.61 19.82 -3.04
N GLU A 72 1.55 19.93 -3.85
CA GLU A 72 0.60 18.86 -4.08
C GLU A 72 0.51 18.51 -5.57
N VAL A 73 0.48 17.21 -5.87
CA VAL A 73 0.31 16.65 -7.22
C VAL A 73 -0.79 15.59 -7.16
N LEU A 74 -1.92 15.84 -7.82
CA LEU A 74 -3.06 14.90 -7.89
C LEU A 74 -3.50 14.34 -6.52
N GLY A 75 -3.63 15.20 -5.50
CA GLY A 75 -4.00 14.76 -4.14
C GLY A 75 -2.85 14.15 -3.34
N SER A 76 -1.65 14.04 -3.91
CA SER A 76 -0.46 13.50 -3.24
C SER A 76 0.41 14.65 -2.76
N LYS A 77 0.89 14.58 -1.51
CA LYS A 77 1.82 15.59 -0.98
C LYS A 77 3.24 15.24 -1.40
N VAL A 78 3.93 16.21 -1.96
CA VAL A 78 5.33 16.13 -2.36
C VAL A 78 6.16 16.98 -1.40
N TYR A 79 7.29 16.44 -0.98
CA TYR A 79 8.26 17.08 -0.09
C TYR A 79 9.64 17.02 -0.72
N ILE A 80 10.31 18.17 -0.77
CA ILE A 80 11.70 18.27 -1.20
C ILE A 80 12.56 18.49 0.04
N TYR A 81 13.44 17.54 0.32
CA TYR A 81 14.33 17.59 1.47
C TYR A 81 15.77 17.78 1.03
N LYS A 82 16.56 18.43 1.88
CA LYS A 82 18.02 18.53 1.75
C LYS A 82 18.67 17.73 2.87
N HIS A 83 19.64 16.89 2.50
CA HIS A 83 20.47 16.21 3.50
C HIS A 83 21.58 17.17 3.97
N PRO A 84 21.88 17.26 5.27
CA PRO A 84 22.94 18.16 5.77
C PRO A 84 24.31 17.79 5.22
N ASP A 85 24.60 16.49 5.09
CA ASP A 85 25.90 15.97 4.63
C ASP A 85 25.97 15.62 3.13
N LYS A 86 24.87 15.72 2.37
CA LYS A 86 24.87 15.42 0.92
C LYS A 86 24.42 16.64 0.13
N VAL A 87 24.96 16.79 -1.07
CA VAL A 87 24.63 17.91 -1.97
C VAL A 87 23.25 17.71 -2.64
N GLU A 88 22.82 16.45 -2.75
CA GLU A 88 21.59 16.07 -3.43
C GLU A 88 20.34 16.39 -2.60
N TYR A 89 19.27 16.80 -3.31
CA TYR A 89 17.93 16.90 -2.75
C TYR A 89 17.21 15.56 -2.86
N LEU A 90 16.36 15.26 -1.90
CA LEU A 90 15.55 14.06 -1.86
C LEU A 90 14.10 14.42 -2.15
N TYR A 91 13.54 13.79 -3.18
CA TYR A 91 12.13 13.92 -3.57
C TYR A 91 11.32 12.82 -2.87
N PHE A 92 10.34 13.21 -2.06
CA PHE A 92 9.40 12.30 -1.44
C PHE A 92 7.99 12.62 -1.90
N ILE A 93 7.26 11.60 -2.35
CA ILE A 93 5.83 11.69 -2.65
C ILE A 93 5.06 10.74 -1.75
N ASN A 94 3.97 11.25 -1.17
CA ASN A 94 3.05 10.49 -0.34
C ASN A 94 1.72 10.33 -1.07
N PRO A 95 1.51 9.19 -1.76
CA PRO A 95 0.27 8.93 -2.47
C PRO A 95 -0.92 8.77 -1.50
N PRO A 96 -2.12 9.26 -1.86
CA PRO A 96 -3.30 9.23 -0.99
C PRO A 96 -3.72 7.80 -0.61
N GLU A 97 -3.42 6.82 -1.47
CA GLU A 97 -3.69 5.42 -1.22
C GLU A 97 -3.01 4.86 0.05
N TYR A 98 -1.91 5.44 0.51
CA TYR A 98 -1.24 5.00 1.75
C TYR A 98 -1.90 5.52 3.03
N ALA A 99 -2.77 6.54 2.90
CA ALA A 99 -3.49 7.14 4.03
C ALA A 99 -4.89 6.52 4.25
N LEU A 100 -5.24 5.46 3.50
CA LEU A 100 -6.56 4.84 3.55
C LEU A 100 -6.76 3.99 4.81
N SER A 101 -8.02 3.87 5.24
CA SER A 101 -8.41 2.96 6.31
C SER A 101 -8.43 1.50 5.83
N PRO A 102 -8.33 0.50 6.73
CA PRO A 102 -8.46 -0.91 6.39
C PRO A 102 -9.73 -1.26 5.60
N GLU A 103 -10.86 -0.64 5.93
CA GLU A 103 -12.14 -0.80 5.22
C GLU A 103 -12.05 -0.31 3.77
N LYS A 104 -11.43 0.85 3.56
CA LYS A 104 -11.21 1.40 2.21
C LYS A 104 -10.25 0.52 1.41
N TYR A 105 -9.21 -0.03 2.04
CA TYR A 105 -8.32 -1.00 1.37
C TYR A 105 -9.05 -2.26 0.94
N PHE A 106 -9.90 -2.81 1.80
CA PHE A 106 -10.74 -3.97 1.48
C PHE A 106 -11.63 -3.67 0.26
N LEU A 107 -12.26 -2.50 0.20
CA LEU A 107 -13.08 -2.11 -0.94
C LEU A 107 -12.29 -2.00 -2.24
N LEU A 108 -11.08 -1.44 -2.21
CA LEU A 108 -10.22 -1.34 -3.40
C LEU A 108 -9.82 -2.73 -3.92
N GLU A 109 -9.42 -3.63 -3.03
CA GLU A 109 -9.03 -5.01 -3.37
C GLU A 109 -10.21 -5.78 -3.97
N LYS A 110 -11.37 -5.77 -3.30
CA LYS A 110 -12.56 -6.48 -3.76
C LYS A 110 -13.09 -5.90 -5.07
N THR A 111 -13.04 -4.58 -5.22
CA THR A 111 -13.43 -3.93 -6.47
C THR A 111 -12.56 -4.38 -7.64
N LYS A 112 -11.24 -4.46 -7.44
CA LYS A 112 -10.32 -4.97 -8.45
C LYS A 112 -10.65 -6.41 -8.84
N GLU A 113 -10.90 -7.29 -7.86
CA GLU A 113 -11.29 -8.68 -8.11
C GLU A 113 -12.58 -8.79 -8.91
N VAL A 114 -13.64 -8.08 -8.50
CA VAL A 114 -14.96 -8.12 -9.15
C VAL A 114 -14.91 -7.65 -10.59
N VAL A 115 -14.20 -6.54 -10.85
CA VAL A 115 -14.08 -5.98 -12.20
C VAL A 115 -13.14 -6.80 -13.07
N ALA A 116 -12.07 -7.38 -12.52
CA ALA A 116 -11.20 -8.29 -13.27
C ALA A 116 -11.95 -9.54 -13.76
N ALA A 117 -12.93 -10.02 -12.99
CA ALA A 117 -13.79 -11.14 -13.37
C ALA A 117 -14.80 -10.78 -14.47
N HIS A 118 -15.14 -9.49 -14.64
CA HIS A 118 -16.08 -9.00 -15.63
C HIS A 118 -15.36 -8.14 -16.67
N ARG A 119 -14.68 -8.79 -17.63
CA ARG A 119 -14.12 -8.11 -18.82
C ARG A 119 -15.16 -8.10 -19.95
N PRO A 120 -15.74 -6.94 -20.31
CA PRO A 120 -16.65 -6.84 -21.44
C PRO A 120 -15.87 -6.89 -22.75
N ASP A 121 -16.37 -7.64 -23.74
CA ASP A 121 -15.79 -7.73 -25.09
C ASP A 121 -15.72 -6.37 -25.82
N THR A 122 -16.55 -5.41 -25.42
CA THR A 122 -16.61 -4.06 -26.02
C THR A 122 -15.40 -3.19 -25.68
N VAL A 123 -14.60 -3.56 -24.68
CA VAL A 123 -13.41 -2.78 -24.26
C VAL A 123 -12.31 -2.83 -25.32
N GLU A 124 -12.23 -3.91 -26.11
CA GLU A 124 -11.17 -4.10 -27.12
C GLU A 124 -11.19 -3.04 -28.24
N PHE A 125 -12.31 -2.32 -28.41
CA PHE A 125 -12.49 -1.31 -29.45
C PHE A 125 -12.50 0.14 -28.91
N MET A 126 -12.21 0.35 -27.63
CA MET A 126 -12.21 1.68 -27.01
C MET A 126 -10.82 2.32 -27.06
N ASP A 127 -10.75 3.64 -27.29
CA ASP A 127 -9.50 4.37 -27.04
C ASP A 127 -9.20 4.48 -25.53
N MET A 128 -7.94 4.75 -25.18
CA MET A 128 -7.47 4.82 -23.79
C MET A 128 -8.26 5.82 -22.92
N GLY A 129 -8.65 6.97 -23.50
CA GLY A 129 -9.39 8.00 -22.77
C GLY A 129 -10.83 7.58 -22.47
N GLN A 130 -11.49 6.94 -23.45
CA GLN A 130 -12.82 6.37 -23.31
C GLN A 130 -12.83 5.18 -22.36
N ALA A 131 -11.87 4.26 -22.48
CA ALA A 131 -11.71 3.12 -21.60
C ALA A 131 -11.56 3.59 -20.14
N ARG A 132 -10.70 4.58 -19.89
CA ARG A 132 -10.51 5.15 -18.55
C ARG A 132 -11.81 5.72 -17.95
N LYS A 133 -12.57 6.48 -18.73
CA LYS A 133 -13.87 7.04 -18.29
C LYS A 133 -14.89 5.95 -18.01
N TYR A 134 -14.94 4.92 -18.85
CA TYR A 134 -15.83 3.78 -18.69
C TYR A 134 -15.51 3.01 -17.40
N PHE A 135 -14.26 2.58 -17.23
CA PHE A 135 -13.86 1.83 -16.06
C PHE A 135 -13.97 2.65 -14.77
N HIS A 136 -13.71 3.96 -14.80
CA HIS A 136 -13.96 4.80 -13.63
C HIS A 136 -15.42 4.72 -13.17
N LYS A 137 -16.39 4.80 -14.10
CA LYS A 137 -17.82 4.64 -13.76
C LYS A 137 -18.14 3.25 -13.23
N VAL A 138 -17.56 2.21 -13.82
CA VAL A 138 -17.70 0.82 -13.35
C VAL A 138 -17.17 0.72 -11.92
N TYR A 139 -15.97 1.22 -11.64
CA TYR A 139 -15.38 1.21 -10.31
C TYR A 139 -16.22 1.96 -9.28
N VAL A 140 -16.72 3.16 -9.59
CA VAL A 140 -17.61 3.90 -8.67
C VAL A 140 -18.86 3.07 -8.32
N ALA A 141 -19.49 2.44 -9.32
CA ALA A 141 -20.67 1.61 -9.09
C ALA A 141 -20.35 0.36 -8.26
N THR A 142 -19.24 -0.32 -8.56
CA THR A 142 -18.80 -1.51 -7.80
C THR A 142 -18.44 -1.18 -6.36
N ILE A 143 -17.73 -0.06 -6.12
CA ILE A 143 -17.38 0.40 -4.77
C ILE A 143 -18.65 0.73 -3.98
N ALA A 144 -19.63 1.39 -4.60
CA ALA A 144 -20.89 1.70 -3.94
C ALA A 144 -21.67 0.44 -3.53
N ASP A 145 -21.75 -0.57 -4.40
CA ASP A 145 -22.41 -1.85 -4.11
C ASP A 145 -21.68 -2.63 -3.00
N LEU A 146 -20.35 -2.68 -3.06
CA LEU A 146 -19.54 -3.35 -2.02
C LEU A 146 -19.62 -2.63 -0.67
N ALA A 147 -19.60 -1.30 -0.65
CA ALA A 147 -19.74 -0.53 0.58
C ALA A 147 -21.08 -0.80 1.25
N LEU A 148 -22.17 -0.79 0.47
CA LEU A 148 -23.52 -1.10 0.96
C LEU A 148 -23.63 -2.54 1.49
N LYS A 149 -23.02 -3.52 0.82
CA LYS A 149 -23.03 -4.93 1.26
C LYS A 149 -22.23 -5.19 2.54
N ASN A 150 -21.23 -4.35 2.83
CA ASN A 150 -20.34 -4.53 3.98
C ASN A 150 -20.59 -3.49 5.09
N ASP A 151 -21.70 -2.74 5.01
CA ASP A 151 -22.08 -1.71 5.98
C ASP A 151 -20.99 -0.64 6.22
N ILE A 152 -20.30 -0.25 5.14
CA ILE A 152 -19.27 0.78 5.17
C ILE A 152 -19.89 2.08 4.65
N ASP A 153 -19.93 3.10 5.50
CA ASP A 153 -20.39 4.43 5.09
C ASP A 153 -19.31 5.14 4.26
N LEU A 154 -19.71 5.66 3.11
CA LEU A 154 -18.84 6.39 2.19
C LEU A 154 -19.60 7.55 1.56
N SER A 155 -18.99 8.72 1.57
CA SER A 155 -19.46 9.88 0.83
C SER A 155 -19.40 9.65 -0.69
N VAL A 156 -20.02 10.54 -1.45
CA VAL A 156 -19.95 10.51 -2.91
C VAL A 156 -18.50 10.76 -3.36
N GLU A 157 -17.83 11.70 -2.71
CA GLU A 157 -16.45 12.09 -2.96
C GLU A 157 -15.50 10.91 -2.71
N GLU A 158 -15.65 10.21 -1.58
CA GLU A 158 -14.80 9.06 -1.24
C GLU A 158 -14.94 7.92 -2.25
N LYS A 159 -16.15 7.67 -2.78
CA LYS A 159 -16.35 6.68 -3.85
C LYS A 159 -15.58 7.05 -5.12
N HIS A 160 -15.57 8.33 -5.48
CA HIS A 160 -14.82 8.83 -6.63
C HIS A 160 -13.30 8.79 -6.40
N GLU A 161 -12.83 9.13 -5.20
CA GLU A 161 -11.42 9.03 -4.83
C GLU A 161 -10.93 7.58 -4.92
N LEU A 162 -11.66 6.64 -4.31
CA LEU A 162 -11.32 5.22 -4.36
C LEU A 162 -11.34 4.67 -5.79
N ALA A 163 -12.34 5.04 -6.59
CA ALA A 163 -12.39 4.65 -8.01
C ALA A 163 -11.22 5.22 -8.81
N THR A 164 -10.79 6.44 -8.50
CA THR A 164 -9.61 7.06 -9.11
C THR A 164 -8.35 6.26 -8.78
N ILE A 165 -8.18 5.88 -7.50
CA ILE A 165 -7.06 5.06 -7.04
C ILE A 165 -7.05 3.71 -7.76
N VAL A 166 -8.16 2.95 -7.78
CA VAL A 166 -8.18 1.65 -8.50
C VAL A 166 -7.85 1.85 -9.97
N SER A 167 -8.45 2.84 -10.64
CA SER A 167 -8.23 3.08 -12.07
C SER A 167 -6.77 3.38 -12.42
N ARG A 168 -6.05 4.10 -11.53
CA ARG A 168 -4.62 4.40 -11.68
C ARG A 168 -3.77 3.14 -11.73
N TYR A 169 -4.10 2.13 -10.91
CA TYR A 169 -3.34 0.88 -10.79
C TYR A 169 -3.80 -0.24 -11.73
N THR A 170 -4.94 -0.09 -12.40
CA THR A 170 -5.46 -1.11 -13.33
C THR A 170 -5.27 -0.74 -14.80
N ILE A 171 -5.49 0.52 -15.16
CA ILE A 171 -5.47 1.01 -16.55
C ILE A 171 -4.44 2.14 -16.72
N GLY A 172 -4.16 2.87 -15.63
CA GLY A 172 -3.13 3.88 -15.59
C GLY A 172 -1.73 3.32 -15.39
N TYR A 173 -0.78 4.22 -15.12
CA TYR A 173 0.64 3.89 -14.92
C TYR A 173 1.00 3.66 -13.44
N GLY A 174 0.01 3.40 -12.59
CA GLY A 174 0.19 3.24 -11.14
C GLY A 174 0.88 4.45 -10.53
N ILE A 175 1.90 4.21 -9.72
CA ILE A 175 2.70 5.26 -9.07
C ILE A 175 3.37 6.21 -10.07
N LEU A 176 3.77 5.72 -11.26
CA LEU A 176 4.41 6.55 -12.28
C LEU A 176 3.46 7.63 -12.80
N GLU A 177 2.15 7.40 -12.76
CA GLU A 177 1.19 8.42 -13.17
C GLU A 177 1.26 9.67 -12.28
N LEU A 178 1.55 9.51 -10.99
CA LEU A 178 1.77 10.63 -10.08
C LEU A 178 3.04 11.40 -10.44
N LEU A 179 4.13 10.69 -10.69
CA LEU A 179 5.41 11.31 -11.08
C LEU A 179 5.31 12.02 -12.43
N LEU A 180 4.69 11.41 -13.43
CA LEU A 180 4.51 11.98 -14.77
C LEU A 180 3.53 13.17 -14.78
N SER A 181 2.70 13.30 -13.76
CA SER A 181 1.78 14.45 -13.61
C SER A 181 2.44 15.64 -12.92
N ASP A 182 3.61 15.45 -12.31
CA ASP A 182 4.37 16.50 -11.67
C ASP A 182 5.10 17.34 -12.72
N ARG A 183 4.66 18.58 -12.90
CA ARG A 183 5.25 19.52 -13.89
C ARG A 183 6.65 20.00 -13.50
N GLN A 184 7.07 19.79 -12.25
CA GLN A 184 8.43 20.12 -11.82
C GLN A 184 9.44 19.03 -12.18
N LEU A 185 8.97 17.81 -12.49
CA LEU A 185 9.81 16.72 -12.95
C LEU A 185 9.99 16.79 -14.48
N THR A 186 11.25 16.73 -14.92
CA THR A 186 11.60 16.71 -16.35
C THR A 186 12.00 15.31 -16.79
N ASP A 187 12.87 14.67 -16.00
CA ASP A 187 13.42 13.35 -16.29
C ASP A 187 13.19 12.40 -15.10
N VAL A 188 12.75 11.18 -15.38
CA VAL A 188 12.56 10.12 -14.38
C VAL A 188 13.39 8.92 -14.80
N PHE A 189 14.39 8.57 -13.98
CA PHE A 189 15.25 7.41 -14.19
C PHE A 189 14.84 6.30 -13.22
N ILE A 190 14.62 5.10 -13.75
CA ILE A 190 14.33 3.90 -12.97
C ILE A 190 15.50 2.94 -13.21
N ASP A 191 16.29 2.72 -12.17
CA ASP A 191 17.33 1.70 -12.19
C ASP A 191 16.72 0.33 -11.85
N SER A 192 17.17 -0.73 -12.51
CA SER A 192 16.57 -2.07 -12.48
C SER A 192 17.50 -3.13 -11.91
#